data_AF-A0A7S3UPH7-F1
#
_entry.id   AF-A0A7S3UPH7-F1
#
_cell.length_a   1.000
_cell.length_b   1.000
_cell.length_c   1.000
_cell.angle_alpha   90.00
_cell.angle_beta   90.00
_cell.angle_gamma   90.00
#
_symmetry.space_group_name_H-M   'P 1'
#
loop_
_entity.id
_entity.type
_entity.pdbx_description
1 polymer ?
#
loop_
_entity_poly.entity_id
_entity_poly.type
_entity_poly.pdbx_seq_one_letter_code
_entity_poly.pdbx_strand_id
1 'polypeptide(L)'
;LLRHLAEHEMPGLMETRKEYGAAQPLKGVNITGSLHMTIQTGVLIETLQALGATVRWCSCNIFSTQDHAASAIAKAQTASVFAWKGETLEEYWWCTEQALTWPGKDGPDMIVDDGGDATLLIHEGKRREEAFAKDGTLPDPAETENAEFKCVLSVLRESIQKDPTKWSRMAKTVRGREDV
;
A
#
# COMPACT_ATOMS: atom_id res chain seq x y z
N LEU A 1 12.67 -4.29 22.17
CA LEU A 1 14.11 -3.90 22.12
C LEU A 1 14.47 -3.20 20.82
N LEU A 2 14.31 -3.84 19.65
CA LEU A 2 14.72 -3.26 18.35
C LEU A 2 13.97 -1.96 17.98
N ARG A 3 12.68 -1.85 18.32
CA ARG A 3 11.88 -0.63 18.10
C ARG A 3 12.47 0.61 18.81
N HIS A 4 12.83 0.49 20.09
CA HIS A 4 13.33 1.62 20.87
C HIS A 4 14.70 2.09 20.36
N LEU A 5 15.50 1.16 19.83
CA LEU A 5 16.78 1.50 19.19
C LEU A 5 16.53 2.28 17.89
N ALA A 6 15.56 1.86 17.07
CA ALA A 6 15.21 2.58 15.85
C ALA A 6 14.62 3.96 16.13
N GLU A 7 13.79 4.13 17.17
CA GLU A 7 13.28 5.44 17.58
C GLU A 7 14.40 6.41 17.97
N HIS A 8 15.46 5.91 18.64
CA HIS A 8 16.64 6.71 18.98
C HIS A 8 17.40 7.20 17.74
N GLU A 9 17.51 6.35 16.71
CA GLU A 9 18.19 6.68 15.44
C GLU A 9 17.30 7.44 14.45
N MET A 10 16.03 7.69 14.78
CA MET A 10 15.08 8.43 13.93
C MET A 10 14.53 9.69 14.63
N PRO A 11 15.40 10.61 15.07
CA PRO A 11 15.00 11.76 15.89
C PRO A 11 14.02 12.69 15.18
N GLY A 12 14.10 12.79 13.85
CA GLY A 12 13.17 13.60 13.05
C GLY A 12 11.72 13.12 13.21
N LEU A 13 11.45 11.83 13.06
CA LEU A 13 10.11 11.27 13.26
C LEU A 13 9.65 11.42 14.70
N MET A 14 10.54 11.26 15.67
CA MET A 14 10.19 11.44 17.08
C MET A 14 9.80 12.88 17.39
N GLU A 15 10.50 13.85 16.80
CA GLU A 15 10.16 15.26 16.94
C GLU A 15 8.85 15.60 16.24
N THR A 16 8.60 15.06 15.03
CA THR A 16 7.31 15.20 14.35
C THR A 16 6.15 14.69 15.21
N ARG A 17 6.32 13.55 15.91
CA ARG A 17 5.30 13.04 16.85
C ARG A 17 5.06 14.01 18.01
N LYS A 18 6.11 14.59 18.59
CA LYS A 18 5.98 15.54 19.70
C LYS A 18 5.30 16.83 19.26
N GLU A 19 5.73 17.37 18.12
CA GLU A 19 5.26 18.66 17.61
C GLU A 19 3.79 18.58 17.14
N TYR A 20 3.44 17.55 16.37
CA TYR A 20 2.15 17.47 15.70
C TYR A 20 1.17 16.44 16.29
N GLY A 21 1.64 15.57 17.19
CA GLY A 21 0.81 14.51 17.77
C GLY A 21 -0.45 15.04 18.46
N ALA A 22 -0.36 16.12 19.23
CA ALA A 22 -1.54 16.69 19.88
C ALA A 22 -2.55 17.30 18.89
N ALA A 23 -2.06 17.83 17.77
CA ALA A 23 -2.89 18.46 16.75
C ALA A 23 -3.63 17.44 15.86
N GLN A 24 -3.16 16.20 15.80
CA GLN A 24 -3.73 15.11 14.99
C GLN A 24 -3.99 15.54 13.53
N PRO A 25 -2.98 16.07 12.80
CA PRO A 25 -3.20 16.66 11.48
C PRO A 25 -3.67 15.67 10.42
N LEU A 26 -3.43 14.37 10.62
CA LEU A 26 -3.85 13.30 9.71
C LEU A 26 -5.15 12.62 10.16
N LYS A 27 -5.86 13.20 11.13
CA LYS A 27 -7.12 12.63 11.62
C LYS A 27 -8.13 12.43 10.49
N GLY A 28 -8.55 11.18 10.30
CA GLY A 28 -9.52 10.79 9.28
C GLY A 28 -8.92 10.52 7.89
N VAL A 29 -7.62 10.73 7.72
CA VAL A 29 -6.88 10.41 6.49
C VAL A 29 -6.55 8.91 6.47
N ASN A 30 -6.85 8.26 5.35
CA ASN A 30 -6.56 6.86 5.09
C ASN A 30 -5.31 6.77 4.21
N ILE A 31 -4.24 6.19 4.71
CA ILE A 31 -2.94 6.14 4.04
C ILE A 31 -2.59 4.69 3.70
N THR A 32 -2.36 4.41 2.42
CA THR A 32 -1.75 3.16 1.98
C THR A 32 -0.25 3.37 1.76
N GLY A 33 0.59 2.52 2.35
CA GLY A 33 2.02 2.50 2.09
C GLY A 33 2.47 1.26 1.33
N SER A 34 3.41 1.44 0.40
CA SER A 34 4.11 0.39 -0.36
C SER A 34 5.62 0.65 -0.29
N LEU A 35 6.18 0.43 0.90
CA LEU A 35 7.61 0.60 1.20
C LEU A 35 8.13 -0.67 1.86
N HIS A 36 9.43 -0.95 1.74
CA HIS A 36 10.09 -2.05 2.43
C HIS A 36 9.63 -2.19 3.89
N MET A 37 9.02 -3.31 4.26
CA MET A 37 8.44 -3.51 5.60
C MET A 37 9.53 -3.87 6.64
N THR A 38 10.26 -2.85 7.09
CA THR A 38 11.40 -2.94 8.01
C THR A 38 11.07 -2.35 9.39
N ILE A 39 12.00 -2.46 10.35
CA ILE A 39 11.86 -1.79 11.65
C ILE A 39 11.71 -0.26 11.48
N GLN A 40 12.48 0.35 10.58
CA GLN A 40 12.45 1.79 10.32
C GLN A 40 11.10 2.22 9.75
N THR A 41 10.56 1.44 8.81
CA THR A 41 9.21 1.63 8.27
C THR A 41 8.15 1.46 9.36
N GLY A 42 8.36 0.56 10.31
CA GLY A 42 7.51 0.46 11.50
C GLY A 42 7.44 1.78 12.29
N VAL A 43 8.56 2.48 12.46
CA VAL A 43 8.60 3.81 13.11
C VAL A 43 7.85 4.85 12.26
N LEU A 44 7.96 4.81 10.94
CA LEU A 44 7.16 5.66 10.05
C LEU A 44 5.65 5.41 10.20
N ILE A 45 5.21 4.15 10.10
CA ILE A 45 3.80 3.75 10.25
C ILE A 45 3.22 4.25 11.58
N GLU A 46 3.93 4.01 12.67
CA GLU A 46 3.51 4.46 13.99
C GLU A 46 3.51 5.99 14.12
N THR A 47 4.34 6.70 13.36
CA THR A 47 4.30 8.17 13.31
C THR A 47 3.04 8.64 12.61
N LEU A 48 2.70 8.08 11.45
CA LEU A 48 1.46 8.41 10.73
C LEU A 48 0.22 8.15 11.60
N GLN A 49 0.19 7.00 12.29
CA GLN A 49 -0.87 6.68 13.25
C GLN A 49 -0.89 7.66 14.43
N ALA A 50 0.27 8.01 14.99
CA ALA A 50 0.37 8.97 16.08
C ALA A 50 -0.08 10.39 15.67
N LEU A 51 -0.04 10.71 14.38
CA LEU A 51 -0.58 11.95 13.79
C LEU A 51 -2.07 11.85 13.43
N GLY A 52 -2.71 10.69 13.65
CA GLY A 52 -4.16 10.47 13.51
C GLY A 52 -4.61 9.72 12.27
N ALA A 53 -3.68 9.25 11.42
CA ALA A 53 -4.01 8.52 10.21
C ALA A 53 -4.53 7.10 10.53
N THR A 54 -5.38 6.57 9.66
CA THR A 54 -5.59 5.12 9.55
C THR A 54 -4.67 4.59 8.47
N VAL A 55 -3.99 3.46 8.72
CA VAL A 55 -2.89 3.01 7.86
C VAL A 55 -3.08 1.56 7.41
N ARG A 56 -2.81 1.30 6.13
CA ARG A 56 -2.67 -0.04 5.53
C ARG A 56 -1.33 -0.13 4.81
N TRP A 57 -0.65 -1.26 4.85
CA TRP A 57 0.72 -1.36 4.37
C TRP A 57 1.01 -2.69 3.66
N CYS A 58 1.79 -2.62 2.58
CA CYS A 58 2.48 -3.75 1.96
C CYS A 58 3.96 -3.41 1.76
N SER A 59 4.77 -4.43 1.49
CA SER A 59 6.16 -4.24 1.07
C SER A 59 6.24 -3.89 -0.42
N CYS A 60 7.30 -3.21 -0.85
CA CYS A 60 7.62 -2.99 -2.28
C CYS A 60 8.66 -3.99 -2.83
N ASN A 61 9.05 -4.99 -2.02
CA ASN A 61 9.99 -6.03 -2.46
C ASN A 61 9.85 -7.32 -1.64
N ILE A 62 9.74 -8.44 -2.36
CA ILE A 62 9.50 -9.79 -1.84
C ILE A 62 10.53 -10.29 -0.81
N PHE A 63 11.75 -9.75 -0.77
CA PHE A 63 12.80 -10.17 0.17
C PHE A 63 13.06 -9.16 1.30
N SER A 64 12.49 -7.96 1.21
CA SER A 64 12.87 -6.84 2.08
C SER A 64 12.17 -6.84 3.44
N THR A 65 11.05 -7.56 3.55
CA THR A 65 10.28 -7.63 4.79
C THR A 65 11.13 -8.20 5.92
N GLN A 66 11.05 -7.54 7.07
CA GLN A 66 11.51 -8.05 8.36
C GLN A 66 10.28 -8.52 9.12
N ASP A 67 10.02 -9.84 9.15
CA ASP A 67 8.75 -10.39 9.67
C ASP A 67 8.45 -9.99 11.12
N HIS A 68 9.48 -9.81 11.94
CA HIS A 68 9.33 -9.33 13.31
C HIS A 68 8.87 -7.87 13.39
N ALA A 69 9.23 -7.03 12.41
CA ALA A 69 8.70 -5.66 12.29
C ALA A 69 7.24 -5.69 11.83
N ALA A 70 6.92 -6.45 10.77
CA ALA A 70 5.56 -6.62 10.28
C ALA A 70 4.61 -7.14 11.37
N SER A 71 5.01 -8.19 12.08
CA SER A 71 4.25 -8.78 13.19
C SER A 71 4.06 -7.79 14.35
N ALA A 72 5.09 -6.99 14.70
CA ALA A 72 4.98 -6.00 15.75
C ALA A 72 3.94 -4.91 15.43
N ILE A 73 3.92 -4.41 14.19
CA ILE A 73 2.94 -3.42 13.73
C ILE A 73 1.52 -4.00 13.73
N ALA A 74 1.34 -5.21 13.19
CA ALA A 74 0.05 -5.89 13.19
C ALA A 74 -0.46 -6.14 14.62
N LYS A 75 0.42 -6.60 15.53
CA LYS A 75 0.08 -6.86 16.94
C LYS A 75 -0.24 -5.58 17.70
N ALA A 76 0.47 -4.49 17.42
CA ALA A 76 0.19 -3.18 18.01
C ALA A 76 -1.09 -2.52 17.45
N GLN A 77 -1.67 -3.09 16.39
CA GLN A 77 -2.84 -2.56 15.68
C GLN A 77 -2.64 -1.12 15.19
N THR A 78 -1.40 -0.77 14.86
CA THR A 78 -1.05 0.56 14.34
C THR A 78 -1.29 0.67 12.84
N ALA A 79 -1.28 -0.46 12.12
CA ALA A 79 -1.71 -0.58 10.73
C ALA A 79 -2.23 -2.01 10.42
N SER A 80 -3.00 -2.14 9.34
CA SER A 80 -3.18 -3.44 8.68
C SER A 80 -1.97 -3.73 7.79
N VAL A 81 -1.28 -4.85 7.98
CA VAL A 81 -0.05 -5.19 7.23
C VAL A 81 -0.26 -6.45 6.41
N PHE A 82 0.10 -6.37 5.13
CA PHE A 82 0.10 -7.46 4.16
C PHE A 82 1.52 -7.57 3.61
N ALA A 83 2.40 -8.21 4.40
CA ALA A 83 3.80 -8.38 4.02
C ALA A 83 4.44 -9.54 4.79
N TRP A 84 5.22 -10.37 4.11
CA TRP A 84 6.14 -11.34 4.71
C TRP A 84 7.42 -11.47 3.89
N LYS A 85 8.48 -12.04 4.47
CA LYS A 85 9.73 -12.29 3.76
C LYS A 85 9.61 -13.53 2.88
N GLY A 86 10.02 -13.42 1.63
CA GLY A 86 10.03 -14.53 0.68
C GLY A 86 8.68 -14.75 -0.01
N GLU A 87 7.90 -13.68 -0.18
CA GLU A 87 6.68 -13.70 -1.02
C GLU A 87 6.97 -14.22 -2.43
N THR A 88 6.00 -14.90 -3.04
CA THR A 88 5.98 -15.05 -4.50
C THR A 88 5.53 -13.75 -5.18
N LEU A 89 5.70 -13.63 -6.49
CA LEU A 89 5.21 -12.44 -7.22
C LEU A 89 3.68 -12.34 -7.15
N GLU A 90 2.97 -13.45 -7.17
CA GLU A 90 1.51 -13.48 -7.01
C GLU A 90 1.08 -12.98 -5.63
N GLU A 91 1.78 -13.42 -4.57
CA GLU A 91 1.54 -12.96 -3.20
C GLU A 91 1.84 -11.47 -3.05
N TYR A 92 2.93 -10.99 -3.64
CA TYR A 92 3.31 -9.57 -3.67
C TYR A 92 2.19 -8.69 -4.25
N TRP A 93 1.72 -9.01 -5.46
CA TRP A 93 0.66 -8.22 -6.10
C TRP A 93 -0.69 -8.37 -5.40
N TRP A 94 -0.96 -9.51 -4.76
CA TRP A 94 -2.11 -9.66 -3.86
C TRP A 94 -1.99 -8.74 -2.64
N CYS A 95 -0.82 -8.69 -1.99
CA CYS A 95 -0.54 -7.80 -0.87
C CYS A 95 -0.76 -6.32 -1.25
N THR A 96 -0.28 -5.91 -2.43
CA THR A 96 -0.49 -4.56 -2.97
C THR A 96 -1.98 -4.25 -3.15
N GLU A 97 -2.76 -5.17 -3.72
CA GLU A 97 -4.20 -5.00 -3.84
C GLU A 97 -4.89 -4.91 -2.46
N GLN A 98 -4.50 -5.75 -1.49
CA GLN A 98 -5.07 -5.72 -0.14
C GLN A 98 -4.76 -4.40 0.59
N ALA A 99 -3.54 -3.89 0.46
CA ALA A 99 -3.14 -2.62 1.06
C ALA A 99 -3.91 -1.43 0.46
N LEU A 100 -4.22 -1.47 -0.84
CA LEU A 100 -5.02 -0.46 -1.55
C LEU A 100 -6.53 -0.60 -1.35
N THR A 101 -7.02 -1.78 -0.93
CA THR A 101 -8.46 -2.02 -0.76
C THR A 101 -8.91 -1.62 0.64
N TRP A 102 -9.71 -0.57 0.73
CA TRP A 102 -10.25 -0.03 1.99
C TRP A 102 -11.72 -0.40 2.18
N PRO A 103 -12.07 -1.25 3.17
CA PRO A 103 -13.46 -1.64 3.41
C PRO A 103 -14.38 -0.42 3.60
N GLY A 104 -15.46 -0.36 2.82
CA GLY A 104 -16.45 0.73 2.89
C GLY A 104 -16.00 2.06 2.28
N LYS A 105 -14.86 2.08 1.55
CA LYS A 105 -14.31 3.26 0.87
C LYS A 105 -13.89 2.89 -0.56
N ASP A 106 -13.73 3.91 -1.40
CA ASP A 106 -13.26 3.73 -2.78
C ASP A 106 -11.73 3.58 -2.89
N GLY A 107 -10.99 3.74 -1.79
CA GLY A 107 -9.53 3.64 -1.76
C GLY A 107 -8.91 4.46 -0.64
N PRO A 108 -7.56 4.60 -0.63
CA PRO A 108 -6.87 5.52 0.27
C PRO A 108 -7.09 6.98 -0.14
N ASP A 109 -6.89 7.89 0.81
CA ASP A 109 -6.82 9.33 0.57
C ASP A 109 -5.42 9.73 0.07
N MET A 110 -4.37 9.05 0.55
CA MET A 110 -2.96 9.30 0.20
C MET A 110 -2.19 7.99 0.04
N ILE A 111 -1.14 8.00 -0.78
CA ILE A 111 -0.23 6.88 -0.98
C ILE A 111 1.19 7.31 -0.65
N VAL A 112 1.92 6.45 0.07
CA VAL A 112 3.38 6.53 0.21
C VAL A 112 3.95 5.35 -0.57
N ASP A 113 4.66 5.61 -1.67
CA ASP A 113 5.08 4.58 -2.63
C ASP A 113 6.60 4.62 -2.82
N ASP A 114 7.22 3.45 -2.92
CA ASP A 114 8.63 3.29 -3.22
C ASP A 114 8.75 2.26 -4.35
N GLY A 115 9.26 2.71 -5.49
CA GLY A 115 9.28 1.94 -6.75
C GLY A 115 8.04 2.15 -7.65
N GLY A 116 6.93 2.66 -7.09
CA GLY A 116 5.77 3.11 -7.88
C GLY A 116 4.76 2.01 -8.22
N ASP A 117 4.83 0.83 -7.61
CA ASP A 117 3.98 -0.32 -7.94
C ASP A 117 2.52 -0.14 -7.51
N ALA A 118 2.28 0.46 -6.34
CA ALA A 118 0.92 0.77 -5.92
C ALA A 118 0.28 1.78 -6.86
N THR A 119 1.05 2.79 -7.28
CA THR A 119 0.66 3.76 -8.29
C THR A 119 0.41 3.08 -9.62
N LEU A 120 1.31 2.21 -10.10
CA LEU A 120 1.16 1.47 -11.35
C LEU A 120 -0.12 0.66 -11.37
N LEU A 121 -0.46 -0.04 -10.28
CA LEU A 121 -1.65 -0.87 -10.22
C LEU A 121 -2.94 -0.05 -10.37
N ILE A 122 -3.01 1.17 -9.81
CA ILE A 122 -4.15 2.09 -9.98
C ILE A 122 -4.23 2.64 -11.41
N HIS A 123 -3.08 3.14 -11.91
CA HIS A 123 -2.67 3.27 -13.31
C HIS A 123 -3.41 2.35 -14.27
N GLU A 124 -2.91 1.12 -14.22
CA GLU A 124 -3.25 0.07 -15.14
C GLU A 124 -4.68 -0.42 -14.89
N GLY A 125 -5.10 -0.55 -13.63
CA GLY A 125 -6.46 -0.96 -13.26
C GLY A 125 -7.51 -0.06 -13.88
N LYS A 126 -7.36 1.27 -13.76
CA LYS A 126 -8.29 2.23 -14.41
C LYS A 126 -8.31 2.05 -15.93
N ARG A 127 -7.14 1.93 -16.57
CA ARG A 127 -7.04 1.74 -18.02
C ARG A 127 -7.73 0.46 -18.48
N ARG A 128 -7.60 -0.62 -17.71
CA ARG A 128 -8.22 -1.91 -17.99
C ARG A 128 -9.73 -1.90 -17.76
N GLU A 129 -10.20 -1.20 -16.74
CA GLU A 129 -11.63 -0.95 -16.54
C GLU A 129 -12.25 -0.14 -17.67
N GLU A 130 -11.56 0.88 -18.19
CA GLU A 130 -12.02 1.66 -19.35
C GLU A 130 -12.15 0.81 -20.62
N ALA A 131 -11.19 -0.10 -20.86
CA ALA A 131 -11.28 -1.07 -21.95
C ALA A 131 -12.46 -2.04 -21.74
N PHE A 132 -12.59 -2.61 -20.54
CA PHE A 132 -13.68 -3.52 -20.20
C PHE A 132 -15.06 -2.85 -20.36
N ALA A 133 -15.22 -1.60 -19.93
CA ALA A 133 -16.46 -0.84 -20.08
C ALA A 133 -16.80 -0.54 -21.56
N LYS A 134 -15.79 -0.45 -22.43
CA LYS A 134 -15.97 -0.15 -23.85
C LYS A 134 -16.42 -1.37 -24.66
N ASP A 135 -15.79 -2.52 -24.45
CA ASP A 135 -15.98 -3.71 -25.31
C ASP A 135 -15.97 -5.06 -24.58
N GLY A 136 -15.92 -5.06 -23.24
CA GLY A 136 -15.89 -6.28 -22.44
C GLY A 136 -14.53 -6.98 -22.39
N THR A 137 -13.47 -6.38 -22.94
CA THR A 137 -12.13 -6.97 -22.90
C THR A 137 -11.60 -7.03 -21.48
N LEU A 138 -11.30 -8.26 -21.02
CA LEU A 138 -10.63 -8.50 -19.75
C LEU A 138 -9.11 -8.56 -19.97
N PRO A 139 -8.29 -8.11 -18.99
CA PRO A 139 -6.85 -8.32 -19.02
C PRO A 139 -6.49 -9.80 -19.20
N ASP A 140 -5.57 -10.11 -20.11
CA ASP A 140 -5.06 -11.46 -20.31
C ASP A 140 -3.55 -11.51 -20.01
N PRO A 141 -3.10 -12.32 -19.02
CA PRO A 141 -1.67 -12.53 -18.75
C PRO A 141 -0.86 -13.00 -19.96
N ALA A 142 -1.49 -13.57 -21.01
CA ALA A 142 -0.81 -13.94 -22.25
C ALA A 142 -0.41 -12.73 -23.12
N GLU A 143 -0.83 -11.51 -22.80
CA GLU A 143 -0.48 -10.28 -23.55
C GLU A 143 1.00 -9.87 -23.43
N THR A 144 1.74 -10.43 -22.48
CA THR A 144 3.10 -10.01 -22.13
C THR A 144 3.99 -11.22 -21.88
N GLU A 145 5.29 -11.08 -22.09
CA GLU A 145 6.28 -12.08 -21.65
C GLU A 145 6.90 -11.74 -20.29
N ASN A 146 6.65 -10.54 -19.75
CA ASN A 146 7.15 -10.14 -18.44
C ASN A 146 6.35 -10.86 -17.34
N ALA A 147 7.02 -11.76 -16.60
CA ALA A 147 6.41 -12.60 -15.56
C ALA A 147 5.72 -11.80 -14.43
N GLU A 148 6.28 -10.65 -14.04
CA GLU A 148 5.69 -9.78 -13.03
C GLU A 148 4.42 -9.10 -13.56
N PHE A 149 4.47 -8.60 -14.80
CA PHE A 149 3.30 -8.00 -15.42
C PHE A 149 2.18 -9.03 -15.69
N LYS A 150 2.51 -10.32 -15.87
CA LYS A 150 1.49 -11.40 -15.87
C LYS A 150 0.71 -11.44 -14.55
N CYS A 151 1.40 -11.25 -13.42
CA CYS A 151 0.76 -11.20 -12.10
C CYS A 151 -0.15 -9.97 -11.96
N VAL A 152 0.31 -8.79 -12.40
CA VAL A 152 -0.50 -7.57 -12.47
C VAL A 152 -1.79 -7.80 -13.27
N LEU A 153 -1.68 -8.32 -14.48
CA LEU A 153 -2.85 -8.58 -15.33
C LEU A 153 -3.80 -9.61 -14.71
N SER A 154 -3.26 -10.62 -14.03
CA SER A 154 -4.07 -11.63 -13.32
C SER A 154 -4.88 -11.00 -12.17
N VAL A 155 -4.23 -10.18 -11.33
CA VAL A 155 -4.89 -9.45 -10.25
C VAL A 155 -5.98 -8.53 -10.82
N LEU A 156 -5.67 -7.75 -11.86
CA LEU A 156 -6.64 -6.84 -12.46
C LEU A 156 -7.81 -7.58 -13.12
N ARG A 157 -7.56 -8.70 -13.79
CA ARG A 157 -8.62 -9.54 -14.37
C ARG A 157 -9.62 -9.98 -13.29
N GLU A 158 -9.13 -10.52 -12.18
CA GLU A 158 -9.99 -10.94 -11.07
C GLU A 158 -10.70 -9.76 -10.41
N SER A 159 -10.00 -8.64 -10.24
CA SER A 159 -10.50 -7.43 -9.61
C SER A 159 -11.67 -6.84 -10.41
N ILE A 160 -11.51 -6.70 -11.72
CA ILE A 160 -12.54 -6.17 -12.64
C ILE A 160 -13.78 -7.07 -12.68
N GLN A 161 -13.60 -8.39 -12.62
CA GLN A 161 -14.73 -9.32 -12.56
C GLN A 161 -15.54 -9.18 -11.26
N LYS A 162 -14.91 -8.79 -10.15
CA LYS A 162 -15.56 -8.59 -8.85
C LYS A 162 -16.21 -7.21 -8.74
N ASP A 163 -15.50 -6.17 -9.18
CA ASP A 163 -15.97 -4.78 -9.23
C ASP A 163 -15.32 -4.06 -10.42
N PRO A 164 -16.05 -3.85 -11.53
CA PRO A 164 -15.51 -3.31 -12.77
C PRO A 164 -15.23 -1.80 -12.72
N THR A 165 -15.40 -1.16 -11.56
CA THR A 165 -15.17 0.28 -11.41
C THR A 165 -14.33 0.63 -10.18
N LYS A 166 -13.77 -0.37 -9.49
CA LYS A 166 -12.93 -0.22 -8.28
C LYS A 166 -11.79 0.77 -8.51
N TRP A 167 -10.98 0.54 -9.53
CA TRP A 167 -9.76 1.30 -9.80
C TRP A 167 -10.07 2.70 -10.32
N SER A 168 -11.14 2.85 -11.11
CA SER A 168 -11.64 4.13 -11.60
C SER A 168 -12.17 5.02 -10.50
N ARG A 169 -12.81 4.46 -9.46
CA ARG A 169 -13.22 5.20 -8.27
C ARG A 169 -11.99 5.56 -7.42
N MET A 170 -11.10 4.61 -7.17
CA MET A 170 -9.84 4.83 -6.43
C MET A 170 -8.98 5.93 -7.04
N ALA A 171 -8.79 5.93 -8.36
CA ALA A 171 -8.00 6.93 -9.07
C ALA A 171 -8.55 8.37 -8.95
N LYS A 172 -9.82 8.54 -8.57
CA LYS A 172 -10.43 9.86 -8.33
C LYS A 172 -10.24 10.33 -6.88
N THR A 173 -10.03 9.42 -5.93
CA THR A 173 -9.96 9.74 -4.50
C THR A 173 -8.55 10.05 -4.03
N VAL A 174 -7.53 9.39 -4.59
CA VAL A 174 -6.14 9.55 -4.17
C VAL A 174 -5.63 10.96 -4.46
N ARG A 175 -5.26 11.70 -3.40
CA ARG A 175 -4.67 13.04 -3.46
C ARG A 175 -3.16 12.95 -3.23
N GLY A 176 -2.37 13.29 -4.25
CA GLY A 176 -0.91 13.41 -4.14
C GLY A 176 -0.17 12.09 -4.32
N ARG A 177 0.82 12.09 -5.21
CA ARG A 177 1.91 11.11 -5.25
C ARG A 177 3.12 11.82 -4.67
N GLU A 178 3.64 11.36 -3.54
CA GLU A 178 5.00 11.73 -3.13
C GLU A 178 5.91 10.58 -3.60
N ASP A 179 6.43 10.72 -4.82
CA ASP A 179 7.57 9.94 -5.27
C ASP A 179 8.80 10.52 -4.54
N VAL A 180 9.35 9.79 -3.57
CA VAL A 180 10.58 10.17 -2.82
C VAL A 180 11.82 9.75 -3.59
#